data_AF-A0A966E135-F1
#
_entry.id   AF-A0A966E135-F1
#
_cell.length_a   1.000
_cell.length_b   1.000
_cell.length_c   1.000
_cell.angle_alpha   90.00
_cell.angle_beta   90.00
_cell.angle_gamma   90.00
#
_symmetry.space_group_name_H-M   'P 1'
#
loop_
_entity.id
_entity.type
_entity.pdbx_description
1 polymer ?
#
loop_
_entity_poly.entity_id
_entity_poly.type
_entity_poly.pdbx_seq_one_letter_code
_entity_poly.pdbx_strand_id
1 'polypeptide(L)'
;MQSLLETQRKAYLADGFPSAKTRIDRLDRVKDIHIRYKHKIVETLEADFGSRPRGQSLATDVASIIIEVKETRGKIRQWMKPERRKTPLMMRMTGGRAELQFQPL
;
A
#
# COMPACT_ATOMS: atom_id res chain seq x y z
N MET A 1 -21.98 -12.38 2.25
CA MET A 1 -20.65 -11.89 2.71
C MET A 1 -19.58 -12.98 2.62
N GLN A 2 -19.85 -14.23 3.03
CA GLN A 2 -18.92 -15.38 2.94
C GLN A 2 -18.37 -15.61 1.52
N SER A 3 -19.25 -15.66 0.51
CA SER A 3 -18.89 -15.91 -0.89
C SER A 3 -17.96 -14.84 -1.49
N LEU A 4 -18.16 -13.57 -1.13
CA LEU A 4 -17.30 -12.47 -1.58
C LEU A 4 -15.89 -12.62 -0.99
N LEU A 5 -15.80 -12.92 0.31
CA LEU A 5 -14.52 -13.13 0.98
C LEU A 5 -13.77 -14.33 0.37
N GLU A 6 -14.47 -15.43 0.10
CA GLU A 6 -13.89 -16.60 -0.55
C GLU A 6 -13.34 -16.26 -1.95
N THR A 7 -14.07 -15.45 -2.71
CA THR A 7 -13.63 -14.99 -4.04
C THR A 7 -12.34 -14.17 -3.94
N GLN A 8 -12.28 -13.22 -3.01
CA GLN A 8 -11.08 -12.40 -2.78
C GLN A 8 -9.89 -13.25 -2.32
N ARG A 9 -10.11 -14.22 -1.44
CA ARG A 9 -9.06 -15.13 -0.95
C ARG A 9 -8.50 -16.00 -2.05
N LYS A 10 -9.37 -16.57 -2.90
CA LYS A 10 -8.95 -17.36 -4.07
C LYS A 10 -8.12 -16.52 -5.04
N ALA A 11 -8.55 -15.29 -5.33
CA ALA A 11 -7.80 -14.38 -6.19
C ALA A 11 -6.42 -14.03 -5.59
N TYR A 12 -6.35 -13.72 -4.30
CA TYR A 12 -5.09 -13.43 -3.61
C TYR A 12 -4.09 -14.59 -3.69
N LEU A 13 -4.55 -15.82 -3.42
CA LEU A 13 -3.71 -17.00 -3.47
C LEU A 13 -3.25 -17.33 -4.91
N ALA A 14 -4.10 -17.09 -5.91
CA ALA A 14 -3.78 -17.34 -7.31
C ALA A 14 -2.78 -16.32 -7.89
N ASP A 15 -2.92 -15.03 -7.55
CA ASP A 15 -2.03 -13.95 -8.02
C ASP A 15 -0.64 -14.01 -7.38
N GLY A 16 -0.53 -14.60 -6.18
CA GLY A 16 0.70 -14.62 -5.39
C GLY A 16 1.12 -13.23 -4.89
N PHE A 17 2.36 -13.11 -4.40
CA PHE A 17 2.85 -11.86 -3.82
C PHE A 17 3.12 -10.82 -4.91
N PRO A 18 2.44 -9.64 -4.86
CA PRO A 18 2.58 -8.67 -5.93
C PRO A 18 3.97 -8.04 -5.92
N SER A 19 4.56 -7.96 -7.12
CA SER A 19 5.82 -7.28 -7.36
C SER A 19 5.75 -5.80 -6.97
N ALA A 20 6.92 -5.18 -6.73
CA ALA A 20 6.97 -3.73 -6.52
C ALA A 20 6.35 -2.94 -7.68
N LYS A 21 6.49 -3.41 -8.93
CA LYS A 21 5.88 -2.79 -10.12
C LYS A 21 4.35 -2.80 -10.01
N THR A 22 3.77 -3.95 -9.67
CA THR A 22 2.31 -4.10 -9.50
C THR A 22 1.78 -3.25 -8.34
N ARG A 23 2.52 -3.18 -7.23
CA ARG A 23 2.13 -2.33 -6.09
C ARG A 23 2.16 -0.84 -6.45
N ILE A 24 3.20 -0.40 -7.17
CA ILE A 24 3.31 0.99 -7.66
C ILE A 24 2.16 1.34 -8.61
N ASP A 25 1.81 0.46 -9.54
CA ASP A 25 0.65 0.65 -10.43
C ASP A 25 -0.65 0.84 -9.64
N ARG A 26 -0.90 -0.02 -8.66
CA ARG A 26 -2.08 0.08 -7.79
C ARG A 26 -2.10 1.39 -7.00
N LEU A 27 -0.96 1.81 -6.46
CA LEU A 27 -0.81 3.10 -5.77
C LEU A 27 -1.10 4.28 -6.70
N ASP A 28 -0.56 4.27 -7.93
CA ASP A 28 -0.81 5.32 -8.92
C ASP A 28 -2.31 5.43 -9.25
N ARG A 29 -3.00 4.30 -9.39
CA ARG A 29 -4.47 4.27 -9.57
C ARG A 29 -5.25 4.85 -8.38
N VAL A 30 -4.81 4.60 -7.14
CA VAL A 30 -5.43 5.20 -5.94
C VAL A 30 -5.32 6.72 -5.99
N LYS A 31 -4.12 7.25 -6.26
CA LYS A 31 -3.90 8.69 -6.45
C LYS A 31 -4.78 9.25 -7.56
N ASP A 32 -4.85 8.59 -8.71
CA ASP A 32 -5.61 9.06 -9.86
C ASP A 32 -7.12 9.13 -9.58
N ILE A 33 -7.67 8.15 -8.85
CA ILE A 33 -9.07 8.16 -8.40
C ILE A 33 -9.34 9.35 -7.48
N HIS A 34 -8.45 9.63 -6.52
CA HIS A 34 -8.61 10.76 -5.59
C HIS A 34 -8.52 12.11 -6.31
N ILE A 35 -7.59 12.26 -7.27
CA ILE A 35 -7.48 13.49 -8.07
C ILE A 35 -8.74 13.69 -8.93
N ARG A 36 -9.19 12.64 -9.61
CA ARG A 36 -10.33 12.66 -10.54
C ARG A 36 -11.63 12.99 -9.82
N TYR A 37 -11.86 12.41 -8.65
CA TYR A 37 -13.15 12.49 -7.96
C TYR A 37 -13.13 13.38 -6.69
N LYS A 38 -12.10 14.19 -6.48
CA LYS A 38 -11.95 15.04 -5.28
C LYS A 38 -13.20 15.82 -4.87
N HIS A 39 -13.91 16.42 -5.83
CA HIS A 39 -15.12 17.20 -5.53
C HIS A 39 -16.29 16.31 -5.14
N LYS A 40 -16.48 15.18 -5.85
CA LYS A 40 -17.50 14.18 -5.52
C LYS A 40 -17.28 13.59 -4.12
N ILE A 41 -16.03 13.30 -3.76
CA ILE A 41 -15.67 12.82 -2.41
C ILE A 41 -16.11 13.85 -1.36
N VAL A 42 -15.76 15.11 -1.55
CA VAL A 42 -16.11 16.20 -0.61
C VAL A 42 -17.61 16.41 -0.53
N GLU A 43 -18.32 16.39 -1.65
CA GLU A 43 -19.78 16.54 -1.70
C GLU A 43 -20.50 15.39 -1.00
N THR A 44 -20.03 14.16 -1.17
CA THR A 44 -20.58 13.01 -0.44
C THR A 44 -20.31 13.11 1.05
N LEU A 45 -19.09 13.47 1.47
CA LEU A 45 -18.77 13.68 2.89
C LEU A 45 -19.59 14.83 3.51
N GLU A 46 -19.82 15.90 2.75
CA GLU A 46 -20.67 17.01 3.19
C GLU A 46 -22.13 16.55 3.34
N ALA A 47 -22.66 15.74 2.41
CA ALA A 47 -24.01 15.19 2.51
C ALA A 47 -24.16 14.23 3.69
N ASP A 48 -23.14 13.42 3.99
CA ASP A 48 -23.18 12.42 5.05
C ASP A 48 -23.01 13.05 6.45
N PHE A 49 -22.16 14.09 6.59
CA PHE A 49 -21.72 14.60 7.89
C PHE A 49 -22.05 16.08 8.16
N GLY A 50 -22.40 16.87 7.13
CA GLY A 50 -23.01 18.22 7.19
C GLY A 50 -22.23 19.35 7.89
N SER A 51 -21.17 19.05 8.63
CA SER A 51 -20.57 19.96 9.61
C SER A 51 -19.10 20.31 9.32
N ARG A 52 -18.48 19.67 8.32
CA ARG A 52 -17.07 19.86 8.00
C ARG A 52 -16.90 20.85 6.83
N PRO A 53 -16.07 21.90 6.95
CA PRO A 53 -15.72 22.77 5.84
C PRO A 53 -15.12 21.98 4.66
N ARG A 54 -15.56 22.29 3.43
CA ARG A 54 -15.08 21.62 2.21
C ARG A 54 -13.56 21.60 2.07
N GLY A 55 -12.90 22.70 2.44
CA GLY A 55 -11.44 22.81 2.42
C GLY A 55 -10.75 21.84 3.39
N GLN A 56 -11.36 21.57 4.54
CA GLN A 56 -10.87 20.57 5.48
C GLN A 56 -10.96 19.18 4.85
N SER A 57 -12.10 18.80 4.27
CA SER A 57 -12.26 17.49 3.61
C SER A 57 -11.29 17.30 2.44
N LEU A 58 -11.05 18.36 1.64
CA LEU A 58 -10.04 18.31 0.58
C LEU A 58 -8.63 18.04 1.14
N ALA A 59 -8.27 18.67 2.26
CA ALA A 59 -6.97 18.47 2.88
C ALA A 59 -6.84 17.08 3.51
N THR A 60 -7.83 16.67 4.31
CA THR A 60 -7.74 15.47 5.17
C THR A 60 -8.12 14.18 4.48
N ASP A 61 -9.02 14.22 3.50
CA ASP A 61 -9.60 13.02 2.89
C ASP A 61 -9.17 12.83 1.43
N VAL A 62 -8.58 13.85 0.80
CA VAL A 62 -8.06 13.77 -0.58
C VAL A 62 -6.55 14.01 -0.63
N ALA A 63 -6.07 15.16 -0.15
CA ALA A 63 -4.67 15.55 -0.29
C ALA A 63 -3.74 14.66 0.54
N SER A 64 -4.14 14.32 1.78
CA SER A 64 -3.40 13.40 2.66
C SER A 64 -3.10 12.06 1.97
N ILE A 65 -4.10 11.47 1.31
CA ILE A 65 -3.97 10.18 0.61
C ILE A 65 -3.00 10.30 -0.57
N ILE A 66 -3.07 11.41 -1.33
CA ILE A 66 -2.15 11.65 -2.43
C ILE A 66 -0.69 11.77 -1.94
N ILE A 67 -0.48 12.43 -0.80
CA ILE A 67 0.85 12.56 -0.17
C ILE A 67 1.36 11.19 0.28
N GLU A 68 0.54 10.43 0.99
CA GLU A 68 0.91 9.09 1.48
C GLU A 68 1.23 8.13 0.34
N VAL A 69 0.45 8.17 -0.75
CA VAL A 69 0.71 7.39 -1.96
C VAL A 69 2.05 7.75 -2.57
N LYS A 70 2.39 9.05 -2.69
CA LYS A 70 3.67 9.50 -3.24
C LYS A 70 4.85 9.00 -2.40
N GLU A 71 4.75 9.16 -1.08
CA GLU A 71 5.77 8.72 -0.13
C GLU A 71 5.97 7.20 -0.19
N THR A 72 4.87 6.44 -0.12
CA THR A 72 4.90 4.97 -0.18
C THR A 72 5.48 4.51 -1.52
N ARG A 73 5.04 5.10 -2.64
CA ARG A 73 5.54 4.77 -3.98
C ARG A 73 7.06 4.98 -4.09
N GLY A 74 7.59 6.04 -3.48
CA GLY A 74 9.03 6.32 -3.48
C GLY A 74 9.85 5.29 -2.69
N LYS A 75 9.29 4.72 -1.62
CA LYS A 75 10.01 3.87 -0.66
C LYS A 75 9.74 2.38 -0.83
N ILE A 76 8.66 1.97 -1.49
CA ILE A 76 8.20 0.57 -1.53
C ILE A 76 9.25 -0.41 -2.06
N ARG A 77 10.06 -0.01 -3.04
CA ARG A 77 11.14 -0.86 -3.56
C ARG A 77 12.22 -1.13 -2.53
N GLN A 78 12.50 -0.17 -1.65
CA GLN A 78 13.45 -0.33 -0.56
C GLN A 78 12.84 -1.20 0.55
N TRP A 79 11.60 -0.92 0.94
CA TRP A 79 10.89 -1.67 2.00
C TRP A 79 10.72 -3.15 1.68
N MET A 80 10.64 -3.52 0.39
CA MET A 80 10.52 -4.93 -0.02
C MET A 80 11.87 -5.68 -0.09
N LYS A 81 13.02 -5.02 0.08
CA LYS A 81 14.32 -5.70 -0.04
C LYS A 81 14.57 -6.60 1.19
N PRO A 82 15.09 -7.82 1.00
CA PRO A 82 15.60 -8.62 2.11
C PRO A 82 16.71 -7.90 2.86
N GLU A 83 16.72 -8.04 4.18
CA GLU A 83 17.77 -7.50 5.05
C GLU A 83 18.74 -8.59 5.47
N ARG A 84 20.02 -8.46 5.10
CA ARG A 84 21.06 -9.40 5.55
C ARG A 84 21.24 -9.32 7.07
N ARG A 85 21.38 -10.49 7.70
CA ARG A 85 21.63 -10.63 9.14
C ARG A 85 23.03 -11.19 9.37
N LYS A 86 23.67 -10.75 10.47
CA LYS A 86 24.95 -11.29 10.89
C LYS A 86 24.77 -12.76 11.30
N THR A 87 25.65 -13.62 10.82
CA THR A 87 25.74 -15.03 11.20
C THR A 87 27.00 -15.27 12.05
N PRO A 88 27.01 -16.31 12.91
CA PRO A 88 28.21 -16.73 13.62
C PRO A 88 29.38 -17.00 12.65
N LEU A 89 30.61 -16.75 13.11
CA LEU A 89 31.82 -16.82 12.27
C LEU A 89 31.94 -18.17 11.54
N MET A 90 31.76 -19.29 12.25
CA MET A 90 31.84 -20.64 11.68
C MET A 90 30.86 -20.83 10.52
N MET A 91 29.63 -20.33 10.66
CA MET A 91 28.60 -20.41 9.62
C MET A 91 28.96 -19.53 8.41
N ARG A 92 29.56 -18.35 8.64
CA ARG A 92 30.01 -17.48 7.55
C ARG A 92 31.20 -18.08 6.79
N MET A 93 32.12 -18.74 7.48
CA MET A 93 33.30 -19.37 6.88
C MET A 93 32.94 -20.55 5.97
N THR A 94 31.85 -21.26 6.26
CA THR A 94 31.34 -22.34 5.40
C THR A 94 30.34 -21.86 4.34
N GLY A 95 30.18 -20.54 4.16
CA GLY A 95 29.33 -19.94 3.12
C GLY A 95 27.87 -19.72 3.52
N GLY A 96 27.49 -19.98 4.77
CA GLY A 96 26.14 -19.74 5.28
C GLY A 96 25.76 -18.26 5.34
N ARG A 97 24.50 -17.96 5.00
CA ARG A 97 23.92 -16.61 4.98
C ARG A 97 22.60 -16.61 5.73
N ALA A 98 22.25 -15.47 6.33
CA ALA A 98 20.95 -15.24 6.93
C ALA A 98 20.38 -13.92 6.41
N GLU A 99 19.06 -13.89 6.18
CA GLU A 99 18.33 -12.70 5.78
C GLU A 99 16.94 -12.68 6.39
N LEU A 100 16.41 -11.47 6.63
CA LEU A 100 15.01 -11.25 6.95
C LEU A 100 14.28 -10.91 5.65
N GLN A 101 13.21 -11.66 5.35
CA GLN A 101 12.31 -11.37 4.23
C GLN A 101 10.98 -10.81 4.76
N PHE A 102 10.57 -9.67 4.21
CA PHE A 102 9.27 -9.07 4.52
C PHE A 102 8.20 -9.62 3.57
N GLN A 103 7.18 -10.28 4.12
CA GLN A 103 6.09 -10.87 3.35
C GLN A 103 4.75 -10.18 3.67
N PRO A 104 3.83 -10.09 2.70
CA PRO A 104 2.47 -9.64 2.98
C PRO A 104 1.75 -10.60 3.94
N LEU A 105 0.78 -10.07 4.69
CA LEU A 105 -0.09 -10.83 5.60
C LEU A 105 -1.10 -11.73 4.85
#